data_AF-A0A8B8ZHT8-F1
#
_entry.id   AF-A0A8B8ZHT8-F1
#
_cell.length_a   1.000
_cell.length_b   1.000
_cell.length_c   1.000
_cell.angle_alpha   90.00
_cell.angle_beta   90.00
_cell.angle_gamma   90.00
#
_symmetry.space_group_name_H-M   'P 1'
#
loop_
_entity.id
_entity.type
_entity.pdbx_description
1 polymer ?
#
loop_
_entity_poly.entity_id
_entity_poly.type
_entity_poly.pdbx_seq_one_letter_code
_entity_poly.pdbx_strand_id
1 'polypeptide(L)'
;MEDKDYKGSVLRIKKCASDLLSLEEDMIDDDEDSWELMGRDLRLKSTFLYCDLNHVISSARDEHKKKTLTDLANKLFYFMEELDQAVKSRSIPLTQILYSDTALALQEVITSLH
;
A
#
# COMPACT_ATOMS: atom_id res chain seq x y z
N MET A 1 -23.12 13.22 3.30
CA MET A 1 -22.68 11.86 3.69
C MET A 1 -21.25 11.68 3.18
N GLU A 2 -21.04 11.79 1.86
CA GLU A 2 -19.74 11.81 1.15
C GLU A 2 -18.51 12.29 1.95
N ASP A 3 -18.54 13.50 2.53
CA ASP A 3 -17.39 14.06 3.26
C ASP A 3 -16.94 13.23 4.49
N LYS A 4 -17.85 12.46 5.12
CA LYS A 4 -17.47 11.52 6.20
C LYS A 4 -16.79 10.26 5.65
N ASP A 5 -17.28 9.75 4.53
CA ASP A 5 -16.80 8.48 3.94
C ASP A 5 -15.42 8.68 3.29
N TYR A 6 -15.21 9.84 2.65
CA TYR A 6 -13.91 10.31 2.18
C TYR A 6 -12.88 10.38 3.33
N LYS A 7 -13.22 11.09 4.42
CA LYS A 7 -12.34 11.22 5.60
C LYS A 7 -12.06 9.87 6.25
N GLY A 8 -13.05 8.97 6.31
CA GLY A 8 -12.87 7.60 6.77
C GLY A 8 -11.85 6.82 5.95
N SER A 9 -11.91 6.95 4.62
CA SER A 9 -10.97 6.28 3.69
C SER A 9 -9.55 6.84 3.83
N VAL A 10 -9.39 8.17 3.92
CA VAL A 10 -8.07 8.79 4.16
C VAL A 10 -7.45 8.34 5.50
N LEU A 11 -8.25 8.19 6.55
CA LEU A 11 -7.78 7.67 7.84
C LEU A 11 -7.35 6.20 7.75
N ARG A 12 -8.11 5.35 7.03
CA ARG A 12 -7.76 3.95 6.81
C ARG A 12 -6.49 3.78 5.97
N ILE A 13 -6.31 4.57 4.90
CA ILE A 13 -5.07 4.59 4.10
C ILE A 13 -3.87 4.92 5.00
N LYS A 14 -3.97 5.98 5.81
CA LYS A 14 -2.89 6.38 6.72
C LYS A 14 -2.59 5.32 7.79
N LYS A 15 -3.61 4.65 8.32
CA LYS A 15 -3.39 3.50 9.22
C LYS A 15 -2.70 2.34 8.50
N CYS A 16 -3.24 1.91 7.37
CA CYS A 16 -2.69 0.79 6.60
C CYS A 16 -1.24 1.03 6.20
N ALA A 17 -0.87 2.29 5.92
CA ALA A 17 0.50 2.68 5.69
C ALA A 17 1.38 2.61 6.95
N SER A 18 0.91 3.09 8.11
CA SER A 18 1.64 2.91 9.36
C SER A 18 1.88 1.44 9.68
N ASP A 19 0.86 0.60 9.50
CA ASP A 19 0.96 -0.84 9.71
C ASP A 19 1.95 -1.48 8.71
N LEU A 20 1.91 -1.07 7.43
CA LEU A 20 2.79 -1.60 6.38
C LEU A 20 4.24 -1.12 6.52
N LEU A 21 4.47 0.11 7.01
CA LEU A 21 5.81 0.66 7.27
C LEU A 21 6.50 0.04 8.51
N SER A 22 5.78 -0.75 9.31
CA SER A 22 6.33 -1.48 10.45
C SER A 22 6.71 -2.94 10.12
N LEU A 23 6.36 -3.45 8.93
CA LEU A 23 6.57 -4.86 8.56
C LEU A 23 8.04 -5.24 8.33
N GLU A 24 8.94 -4.26 8.14
CA GLU A 24 10.38 -4.51 7.98
C GLU A 24 10.99 -5.21 9.20
N GLU A 25 10.48 -4.88 10.40
CA GLU A 25 10.97 -5.43 11.68
C GLU A 25 10.66 -6.92 11.83
N ASP A 26 9.62 -7.43 11.13
CA ASP A 26 9.15 -8.81 11.19
C ASP A 26 9.82 -9.74 10.15
N MET A 27 10.64 -9.23 9.23
CA MET A 27 11.21 -10.02 8.11
C MET A 27 12.43 -10.90 8.46
N ILE A 28 12.56 -11.32 9.73
CA ILE A 28 13.78 -11.97 10.25
C ILE A 28 13.72 -13.51 10.16
N ASP A 29 12.52 -14.10 10.19
CA ASP A 29 12.34 -15.55 10.24
C ASP A 29 12.15 -16.17 8.84
N ASP A 30 13.16 -16.92 8.36
CA ASP A 30 13.13 -17.66 7.09
C ASP A 30 12.45 -19.02 7.25
N ASP A 31 11.16 -19.00 7.60
CA ASP A 31 10.29 -20.18 7.68
C ASP A 31 9.06 -20.07 6.76
N GLU A 32 8.53 -21.23 6.38
CA GLU A 32 7.44 -21.34 5.40
C GLU A 32 6.13 -20.67 5.85
N ASP A 33 5.79 -20.79 7.14
CA ASP A 33 4.55 -20.24 7.70
C ASP A 33 4.63 -18.71 7.78
N SER A 34 5.80 -18.16 8.14
CA SER A 34 6.08 -16.71 8.16
C SER A 34 5.99 -16.10 6.76
N TRP A 35 6.58 -16.72 5.73
CA TRP A 35 6.44 -16.26 4.35
C TRP A 35 4.99 -16.31 3.83
N GLU A 36 4.22 -17.36 4.17
CA GLU A 36 2.80 -17.43 3.79
C GLU A 36 1.98 -16.34 4.50
N LEU A 37 2.20 -16.16 5.81
CA LEU A 37 1.56 -15.15 6.64
C LEU A 37 1.81 -13.73 6.10
N MET A 38 3.08 -13.38 5.83
CA MET A 38 3.48 -12.09 5.27
C MET A 38 2.79 -11.82 3.93
N GLY A 39 2.80 -12.79 3.01
CA GLY A 39 2.12 -12.66 1.73
C GLY A 39 0.60 -12.49 1.88
N ARG A 40 -0.03 -13.20 2.82
CA ARG A 40 -1.47 -13.10 3.07
C ARG A 40 -1.85 -11.73 3.60
N ASP A 41 -1.07 -11.19 4.54
CA ASP A 41 -1.29 -9.86 5.11
C ASP A 41 -1.05 -8.74 4.08
N LEU A 42 0.02 -8.84 3.27
CA LEU A 42 0.29 -7.91 2.17
C LEU A 42 -0.88 -7.84 1.18
N ARG A 43 -1.40 -9.00 0.74
CA ARG A 43 -2.56 -9.07 -0.18
C ARG A 43 -3.83 -8.50 0.44
N LEU A 44 -4.05 -8.71 1.74
CA LEU A 44 -5.17 -8.15 2.48
C LEU A 44 -5.09 -6.61 2.57
N LYS A 45 -3.92 -6.07 2.94
CA LYS A 45 -3.65 -4.63 2.97
C LYS A 45 -3.80 -3.98 1.59
N SER A 46 -3.25 -4.61 0.54
CA SER A 46 -3.40 -4.18 -0.85
C SER A 46 -4.87 -4.04 -1.24
N THR A 47 -5.69 -5.03 -0.89
CA THR A 47 -7.14 -5.01 -1.15
C THR A 47 -7.85 -3.83 -0.46
N PHE A 48 -7.55 -3.58 0.82
CA PHE A 48 -8.13 -2.43 1.53
C PHE A 48 -7.67 -1.09 0.97
N LEU A 49 -6.37 -0.94 0.68
CA LEU A 49 -5.82 0.24 0.02
C LEU A 49 -6.49 0.50 -1.33
N TYR A 50 -6.74 -0.54 -2.13
CA TYR A 50 -7.41 -0.41 -3.42
C TYR A 50 -8.82 0.15 -3.27
N CYS A 51 -9.62 -0.40 -2.35
CA CYS A 51 -10.97 0.08 -2.09
C CYS A 51 -10.98 1.55 -1.63
N ASP A 52 -10.13 1.91 -0.69
CA ASP A 52 -10.08 3.27 -0.13
C ASP A 52 -9.49 4.30 -1.11
N LEU A 53 -8.44 3.96 -1.85
CA LEU A 53 -7.87 4.84 -2.87
C LEU A 53 -8.83 5.06 -4.04
N ASN A 54 -9.49 4.00 -4.53
CA ASN A 54 -10.51 4.13 -5.56
C ASN A 54 -11.68 5.02 -5.12
N HIS A 55 -12.11 4.93 -3.85
CA HIS A 55 -13.11 5.84 -3.30
C HIS A 55 -12.63 7.30 -3.25
N VAL A 56 -11.41 7.54 -2.75
CA VAL A 56 -10.82 8.89 -2.69
C VAL A 56 -10.64 9.49 -4.08
N ILE A 57 -10.13 8.73 -5.05
CA ILE A 57 -9.92 9.15 -6.44
C ILE A 57 -11.26 9.47 -7.11
N SER A 58 -12.27 8.59 -6.96
CA SER A 58 -13.61 8.83 -7.55
C SER A 58 -14.33 10.03 -6.92
N SER A 59 -14.05 10.36 -5.66
CA SER A 59 -14.62 11.52 -4.95
C SER A 59 -13.86 12.83 -5.20
N ALA A 60 -12.71 12.80 -5.87
CA ALA A 60 -11.91 14.00 -6.16
C ALA A 60 -12.59 14.88 -7.22
N ARG A 61 -12.94 16.12 -6.83
CA ARG A 61 -13.57 17.12 -7.72
C ARG A 61 -12.60 17.85 -8.65
N ASP A 62 -11.32 17.84 -8.30
CA ASP A 62 -10.23 18.45 -9.07
C ASP A 62 -9.62 17.36 -9.96
N GLU A 63 -9.74 17.51 -11.27
CA GLU A 63 -9.24 16.53 -12.25
C GLU A 63 -7.70 16.44 -12.26
N HIS A 64 -6.97 17.50 -11.90
CA HIS A 64 -5.52 17.42 -11.71
C HIS A 64 -5.20 16.59 -10.46
N LYS A 65 -5.84 16.87 -9.32
CA LYS A 65 -5.65 16.07 -8.09
C LYS A 65 -6.01 14.60 -8.31
N LYS A 66 -7.13 14.35 -9.01
CA LYS A 66 -7.59 13.01 -9.38
C LYS A 66 -6.59 12.27 -10.26
N LYS A 67 -6.02 12.94 -11.27
CA LYS A 67 -4.94 12.38 -12.10
C LYS A 67 -3.71 12.07 -11.25
N THR A 68 -3.21 13.02 -10.46
CA THR A 68 -2.04 12.81 -9.57
C THR A 68 -2.25 11.61 -8.64
N LEU A 69 -3.41 11.51 -7.98
CA LEU A 69 -3.72 10.37 -7.11
C LEU A 69 -3.83 9.05 -7.88
N THR A 70 -4.32 9.07 -9.13
CA THR A 70 -4.38 7.87 -10.00
C THR A 70 -2.98 7.41 -10.40
N ASP A 71 -2.12 8.32 -10.84
CA ASP A 71 -0.74 8.02 -11.24
C ASP A 71 0.08 7.47 -10.05
N LEU A 72 -0.10 8.06 -8.86
CA LEU A 72 0.54 7.59 -7.61
C LEU A 72 -0.03 6.24 -7.14
N ALA A 73 -1.34 6.02 -7.22
CA ALA A 73 -1.94 4.72 -6.88
C ALA A 73 -1.46 3.62 -7.82
N ASN A 74 -1.36 3.88 -9.13
CA ASN A 74 -0.81 2.93 -10.10
C ASN A 74 0.65 2.57 -9.77
N LYS A 75 1.48 3.57 -9.42
CA LYS A 75 2.87 3.36 -8.96
C LYS A 75 2.93 2.50 -7.69
N LEU A 76 2.08 2.78 -6.70
CA LEU A 76 1.98 2.00 -5.47
C LEU A 76 1.61 0.54 -5.75
N PHE A 77 0.55 0.28 -6.51
CA PHE A 77 0.10 -1.10 -6.79
C PHE A 77 1.08 -1.89 -7.63
N TYR A 78 1.84 -1.24 -8.51
CA TYR A 78 2.97 -1.87 -9.21
C TYR A 78 4.00 -2.42 -8.20
N PHE A 79 4.49 -1.59 -7.27
CA PHE A 79 5.46 -2.06 -6.26
C PHE A 79 4.87 -3.10 -5.29
N MET A 80 3.59 -3.00 -4.94
CA MET A 80 2.92 -4.04 -4.13
C MET A 80 2.80 -5.38 -4.87
N GLU A 81 2.62 -5.39 -6.20
CA GLU A 81 2.63 -6.62 -6.99
C GLU A 81 4.02 -7.24 -7.06
N GLU A 82 5.05 -6.45 -7.36
CA GLU A 82 6.45 -6.91 -7.34
C GLU A 82 6.84 -7.46 -5.95
N LEU A 83 6.44 -6.78 -4.87
CA LEU A 83 6.68 -7.23 -3.50
C LEU A 83 5.99 -8.57 -3.19
N ASP A 84 4.75 -8.78 -3.64
CA ASP A 84 4.05 -10.08 -3.49
C ASP A 84 4.75 -11.20 -4.30
N GLN A 85 5.39 -10.90 -5.44
CA GLN A 85 6.25 -11.87 -6.15
C GLN A 85 7.54 -12.15 -5.39
N ALA A 86 8.19 -11.14 -4.80
CA ALA A 86 9.39 -11.30 -4.01
C ALA A 86 9.15 -12.16 -2.75
N VAL A 87 8.05 -11.91 -2.04
CA VAL A 87 7.56 -12.71 -0.92
C VAL A 87 7.29 -14.16 -1.34
N LYS A 88 6.61 -14.40 -2.47
CA LYS A 88 6.42 -15.76 -3.02
C LYS A 88 7.74 -16.46 -3.36
N SER A 89 8.75 -15.71 -3.80
CA SER A 89 10.09 -16.24 -4.11
C SER A 89 10.96 -16.49 -2.86
N ARG A 90 10.51 -16.03 -1.67
CA ARG A 90 11.25 -16.08 -0.39
C ARG A 90 12.63 -15.41 -0.45
N SER A 91 12.76 -14.39 -1.31
CA SER A 91 14.03 -13.72 -1.56
C SER A 91 14.20 -12.50 -0.65
N ILE A 92 14.75 -12.69 0.56
CA ILE A 92 14.97 -11.62 1.55
C ILE A 92 15.55 -10.33 0.93
N PRO A 93 16.63 -10.35 0.12
CA PRO A 93 17.22 -9.12 -0.42
C PRO A 93 16.29 -8.40 -1.40
N LEU A 94 15.51 -9.15 -2.18
CA LEU A 94 14.56 -8.57 -3.14
C LEU A 94 13.34 -8.00 -2.41
N THR A 95 12.84 -8.70 -1.40
CA THR A 95 11.72 -8.24 -0.55
C THR A 95 12.10 -6.94 0.18
N GLN A 96 13.32 -6.82 0.73
CA GLN A 96 13.80 -5.59 1.38
C GLN A 96 13.84 -4.38 0.42
N ILE A 97 14.34 -4.57 -0.81
CA ILE A 97 14.38 -3.52 -1.84
C ILE A 97 12.96 -3.08 -2.21
N LEU A 98 12.08 -4.03 -2.56
CA LEU A 98 10.73 -3.72 -3.02
C LEU A 98 9.81 -3.22 -1.89
N TYR A 99 10.09 -3.60 -0.64
CA TYR A 99 9.47 -3.02 0.53
C TYR A 99 9.84 -1.53 0.66
N SER A 100 11.11 -1.18 0.49
CA SER A 100 11.58 0.21 0.50
C SER A 100 10.92 1.04 -0.62
N ASP A 101 10.83 0.49 -1.83
CA ASP A 101 10.15 1.16 -2.96
C ASP A 101 8.64 1.31 -2.73
N THR A 102 7.98 0.27 -2.17
CA THR A 102 6.56 0.31 -1.77
C THR A 102 6.31 1.37 -0.70
N ALA A 103 7.18 1.44 0.31
CA ALA A 103 7.13 2.43 1.39
C ALA A 103 7.23 3.86 0.85
N LEU A 104 8.16 4.12 -0.08
CA LEU A 104 8.32 5.42 -0.72
C LEU A 104 7.09 5.79 -1.57
N ALA A 105 6.58 4.87 -2.39
CA ALA A 105 5.36 5.11 -3.17
C ALA A 105 4.13 5.37 -2.27
N LEU A 106 4.01 4.67 -1.15
CA LEU A 106 2.94 4.86 -0.18
C LEU A 106 3.05 6.21 0.55
N GLN A 107 4.27 6.68 0.84
CA GLN A 107 4.50 8.00 1.42
C GLN A 107 4.19 9.14 0.42
N GLU A 108 4.44 8.94 -0.87
CA GLU A 108 3.98 9.86 -1.93
C GLU A 108 2.44 9.92 -2.00
N VAL A 109 1.75 8.78 -1.77
CA VAL A 109 0.28 8.70 -1.70
C VAL A 109 -0.30 9.33 -0.42
N ILE A 110 0.42 9.30 0.72
CA ILE A 110 -0.01 10.01 1.94
C ILE A 110 0.21 11.53 1.81
N THR A 111 1.18 11.91 0.99
CA THR A 111 1.29 13.23 0.34
C THR A 111 0.17 13.37 -0.70
N SER A 112 -0.26 14.58 -1.07
CA SER A 112 -1.47 14.83 -1.89
C SER A 112 -2.82 14.33 -1.33
N LEU A 113 -2.87 13.47 -0.30
CA LEU A 113 -4.07 13.22 0.52
C LEU A 113 -4.35 14.31 1.58
N HIS A 114 -3.64 15.44 1.50
CA HIS A 114 -3.98 16.69 2.20
C HIS A 114 -5.06 17.49 1.47
#